data_AF-A0A938GEF5-F1
#
_entry.id   AF-A0A938GEF5-F1
#
_cell.length_a   1.000
_cell.length_b   1.000
_cell.length_c   1.000
_cell.angle_alpha   90.00
_cell.angle_beta   90.00
_cell.angle_gamma   90.00
#
_symmetry.space_group_name_H-M   'P 1'
#
loop_
_entity.id
_entity.type
_entity.pdbx_description
1 polymer ?
#
loop_
_entity_poly.entity_id
_entity_poly.type
_entity_poly.pdbx_seq_one_letter_code
_entity_poly.pdbx_strand_id
1 'polypeptide(L)'
;MESLLFRKDLHSAHEPGRRGRWEEAIADLNRALALDPEPQGTYHCLAALFVQVGEFTNYRQICRQMVARFGATTEPQVAERMIKDCLILPSAGVGPTIMARWVELVEQTARQYEAHGWLELAAGLAAYRQGQHESAIRWSRKALQSDHQVRSVEASMVLAMALRQSNQTAEARQELARGVEYARQHMPRLENGDLGGSWIDWIIAQALMREAKTLIEQPASP
;
A
#
# COMPACT_ATOMS: atom_id res chain seq x y z
N MET A 1 -5.01 0.52 34.14
CA MET A 1 -5.92 -0.55 33.68
C MET A 1 -6.39 -0.33 32.23
N GLU A 2 -6.40 0.91 31.72
CA GLU A 2 -6.72 1.27 30.32
C GLU A 2 -5.73 0.72 29.27
N SER A 3 -4.44 0.60 29.62
CA SER A 3 -3.40 0.09 28.70
C SER A 3 -3.56 -1.39 28.32
N LEU A 4 -4.23 -2.20 29.14
CA LEU A 4 -4.48 -3.63 28.88
C LEU A 4 -5.73 -3.87 28.02
N LEU A 5 -6.74 -3.00 28.11
CA LEU A 5 -7.91 -3.01 27.21
C LEU A 5 -7.51 -2.49 25.82
N PHE A 6 -6.67 -1.46 25.77
CA PHE A 6 -6.15 -0.87 24.54
C PHE A 6 -5.37 -1.86 23.63
N ARG A 7 -4.49 -2.69 24.22
CA ARG A 7 -3.81 -3.75 23.45
C ARG A 7 -4.77 -4.85 22.97
N LYS A 8 -5.90 -5.03 23.67
CA LYS A 8 -6.93 -6.01 23.32
C LYS A 8 -7.76 -5.53 22.12
N ASP A 9 -8.05 -4.24 22.05
CA ASP A 9 -8.91 -3.64 21.01
C ASP A 9 -8.19 -3.48 19.65
N LEU A 10 -6.89 -3.12 19.64
CA LEU A 10 -6.10 -3.15 18.40
C LEU A 10 -5.94 -4.60 17.88
N HIS A 11 -5.71 -5.57 18.78
CA HIS A 11 -5.72 -7.00 18.40
C HIS A 11 -7.10 -7.46 17.91
N SER A 12 -8.18 -6.94 18.51
CA SER A 12 -9.57 -7.25 18.15
C SER A 12 -9.88 -6.83 16.73
N ALA A 13 -9.46 -5.63 16.30
CA ALA A 13 -9.76 -5.13 14.96
C ALA A 13 -8.97 -5.82 13.82
N HIS A 14 -7.79 -6.37 14.12
CA HIS A 14 -7.01 -7.12 13.12
C HIS A 14 -7.62 -8.49 12.79
N GLU A 15 -8.37 -9.10 13.71
CA GLU A 15 -8.94 -10.44 13.49
C GLU A 15 -10.06 -10.45 12.42
N PRO A 16 -11.06 -9.56 12.45
CA PRO A 16 -12.03 -9.44 11.37
C PRO A 16 -11.37 -9.12 10.03
N GLY A 17 -10.34 -8.24 10.00
CA GLY A 17 -9.58 -7.92 8.79
C GLY A 17 -8.88 -9.15 8.20
N ARG A 18 -8.18 -9.94 9.02
CA ARG A 18 -7.54 -11.19 8.57
C ARG A 18 -8.52 -12.19 7.99
N ARG A 19 -9.75 -12.22 8.49
CA ARG A 19 -10.81 -13.16 8.09
C ARG A 19 -11.71 -12.62 6.97
N GLY A 20 -11.40 -11.45 6.42
CA GLY A 20 -12.18 -10.80 5.37
C GLY A 20 -13.53 -10.23 5.80
N ARG A 21 -13.75 -10.06 7.10
CA ARG A 21 -14.93 -9.39 7.65
C ARG A 21 -14.69 -7.89 7.66
N TRP A 22 -14.68 -7.29 6.47
CA TRP A 22 -14.21 -5.92 6.23
C TRP A 22 -15.03 -4.85 6.96
N GLU A 23 -16.36 -4.93 6.88
CA GLU A 23 -17.29 -4.00 7.54
C GLU A 23 -17.15 -4.04 9.07
N GLU A 24 -17.00 -5.24 9.64
CA GLU A 24 -16.77 -5.43 11.08
C GLU A 24 -15.43 -4.83 11.51
N ALA A 25 -14.35 -5.08 10.76
CA ALA A 25 -13.06 -4.43 10.99
C ALA A 25 -13.15 -2.91 10.93
N ILE A 26 -13.87 -2.34 9.96
CA ILE A 26 -14.08 -0.90 9.86
C ILE A 26 -14.81 -0.36 11.09
N ALA A 27 -15.89 -1.02 11.52
CA ALA A 27 -16.64 -0.62 12.71
C ALA A 27 -15.77 -0.63 13.97
N ASP A 28 -14.96 -1.68 14.16
CA ASP A 28 -14.05 -1.82 15.30
C ASP A 28 -12.96 -0.75 15.29
N LEU A 29 -12.33 -0.51 14.13
CA LEU A 29 -11.28 0.49 13.98
C LEU A 29 -11.80 1.91 14.15
N ASN A 30 -13.01 2.22 13.67
CA ASN A 30 -13.62 3.53 13.90
C ASN A 30 -13.92 3.77 15.39
N ARG A 31 -14.37 2.74 16.11
CA ARG A 31 -14.52 2.82 17.58
C ARG A 31 -13.18 3.04 18.27
N ALA A 32 -12.15 2.28 17.89
CA ALA A 32 -10.81 2.46 18.41
C ALA A 32 -10.27 3.87 18.16
N LEU A 33 -10.47 4.40 16.95
CA LEU A 33 -10.02 5.74 16.58
C LEU A 33 -10.74 6.86 17.35
N ALA A 34 -12.01 6.65 17.71
CA ALA A 34 -12.77 7.58 18.55
C ALA A 34 -12.29 7.59 20.02
N LEU A 35 -11.75 6.47 20.51
CA LEU A 35 -11.22 6.33 21.87
C LEU A 35 -9.79 6.86 21.97
N ASP A 36 -8.94 6.48 21.03
CA ASP A 36 -7.56 6.95 20.93
C ASP A 36 -7.22 7.22 19.45
N PRO A 37 -7.10 8.51 19.08
CA PRO A 37 -6.74 8.86 17.73
C PRO A 37 -5.25 8.69 17.40
N GLU A 38 -4.34 8.40 18.33
CA GLU A 38 -2.90 8.36 18.06
C GLU A 38 -2.37 7.14 17.28
N PRO A 39 -2.96 5.94 17.31
CA PRO A 39 -2.32 4.77 16.71
C PRO A 39 -2.28 4.85 15.18
N GLN A 40 -1.08 5.09 14.64
CA GLN A 40 -0.80 5.03 13.20
C GLN A 40 -1.31 3.76 12.52
N GLY A 41 -1.34 2.63 13.25
CA GLY A 41 -1.84 1.35 12.76
C GLY A 41 -3.33 1.38 12.39
N THR A 42 -4.14 2.16 13.12
CA THR A 42 -5.57 2.29 12.86
C THR A 42 -5.83 3.00 11.54
N TYR A 43 -5.10 4.08 11.27
CA TYR A 43 -5.16 4.80 9.99
C TYR A 43 -4.77 3.88 8.82
N HIS A 44 -3.66 3.16 8.97
CA HIS A 44 -3.15 2.23 7.96
C HIS A 44 -4.18 1.15 7.59
N CYS A 45 -4.83 0.55 8.58
CA CYS A 45 -5.90 -0.43 8.34
C CYS A 45 -7.10 0.20 7.61
N LEU A 46 -7.58 1.35 8.09
CA LEU A 46 -8.79 2.00 7.55
C LEU A 46 -8.63 2.42 6.09
N ALA A 47 -7.45 2.92 5.69
CA ALA A 47 -7.20 3.31 4.30
C ALA A 47 -7.38 2.13 3.34
N ALA A 48 -6.73 0.99 3.61
CA ALA A 48 -6.88 -0.21 2.80
C ALA A 48 -8.32 -0.73 2.81
N LEU A 49 -8.96 -0.79 3.99
CA LEU A 49 -10.34 -1.27 4.12
C LEU A 49 -11.34 -0.42 3.33
N PHE A 50 -11.25 0.91 3.40
CA PHE A 50 -12.14 1.79 2.63
C PHE A 50 -11.96 1.60 1.12
N VAL A 51 -10.74 1.34 0.63
CA VAL A 51 -10.55 0.97 -0.78
C VAL A 51 -11.18 -0.38 -1.08
N GLN A 52 -11.02 -1.37 -0.19
CA GLN A 52 -11.54 -2.72 -0.36
C GLN A 52 -13.07 -2.77 -0.46
N VAL A 53 -13.79 -1.96 0.32
CA VAL A 53 -15.26 -1.90 0.30
C VAL A 53 -15.83 -0.86 -0.67
N GLY A 54 -14.97 -0.08 -1.36
CA GLY A 54 -15.41 0.92 -2.34
C GLY A 54 -15.82 2.27 -1.74
N GLU A 55 -15.55 2.50 -0.46
CA GLU A 55 -15.88 3.71 0.29
C GLU A 55 -14.88 4.85 0.02
N PHE A 56 -14.78 5.30 -1.24
CA PHE A 56 -13.72 6.22 -1.69
C PHE A 56 -13.77 7.61 -1.05
N THR A 57 -14.94 8.06 -0.59
CA THR A 57 -15.07 9.31 0.16
C THR A 57 -14.40 9.19 1.53
N ASN A 58 -14.62 8.06 2.22
CA ASN A 58 -13.98 7.76 3.50
C ASN A 58 -12.47 7.54 3.34
N TYR A 59 -12.06 6.88 2.26
CA TYR A 59 -10.63 6.78 1.89
C TYR A 59 -9.97 8.17 1.76
N ARG A 60 -10.55 9.09 0.99
CA ARG A 60 -10.00 10.46 0.88
C ARG A 60 -10.02 11.22 2.21
N GLN A 61 -11.00 10.96 3.06
CA GLN A 61 -11.07 11.57 4.40
C GLN A 61 -9.95 11.04 5.31
N ILE A 62 -9.71 9.72 5.32
CA ILE A 62 -8.66 9.14 6.16
C ILE A 62 -7.26 9.57 5.70
N CYS A 63 -7.02 9.67 4.39
CA CYS A 63 -5.76 10.22 3.85
C CYS A 63 -5.52 11.68 4.26
N ARG A 64 -6.56 12.52 4.28
CA ARG A 64 -6.44 13.91 4.79
C ARG A 64 -6.11 13.95 6.29
N GLN A 65 -6.68 13.05 7.08
CA GLN A 65 -6.35 12.94 8.50
C GLN A 65 -4.91 12.45 8.72
N MET A 66 -4.43 11.49 7.92
CA MET A 66 -3.04 11.04 7.92
C MET A 66 -2.07 12.21 7.66
N VAL A 67 -2.38 13.05 6.66
CA VAL A 67 -1.58 14.25 6.36
C VAL A 67 -1.54 15.21 7.55
N ALA A 68 -2.69 15.48 8.19
CA ALA A 68 -2.77 16.40 9.32
C ALA A 68 -1.96 15.91 10.53
N ARG A 69 -1.87 14.59 10.73
CA ARG A 69 -1.24 13.97 11.92
C ARG A 69 0.21 13.60 11.70
N PHE A 70 0.50 12.95 10.59
CA PHE A 70 1.81 12.36 10.29
C PHE A 70 2.56 13.14 9.23
N GLY A 71 2.03 14.28 8.77
CA GLY A 71 2.68 15.11 7.77
C GLY A 71 4.14 15.35 8.13
N ALA A 72 4.41 15.81 9.35
CA ALA A 72 5.75 16.19 9.82
C ALA A 72 6.56 15.03 10.42
N THR A 73 6.18 13.77 10.17
CA THR A 73 6.94 12.63 10.71
C THR A 73 8.39 12.62 10.22
N THR A 74 9.30 12.27 11.13
CA THR A 74 10.71 11.98 10.83
C THR A 74 11.01 10.49 10.86
N GLU A 75 10.01 9.66 11.15
CA GLU A 75 10.13 8.21 11.23
C GLU A 75 9.89 7.58 9.84
N PRO A 76 10.90 6.94 9.21
CA PRO A 76 10.79 6.42 7.84
C PRO A 76 9.70 5.37 7.66
N GLN A 77 9.45 4.52 8.67
CA GLN A 77 8.40 3.50 8.64
C GLN A 77 7.00 4.11 8.69
N VAL A 78 6.85 5.28 9.32
CA VAL A 78 5.59 6.01 9.30
C VAL A 78 5.36 6.62 7.94
N ALA A 79 6.38 7.31 7.39
CA ALA A 79 6.32 7.90 6.06
C ALA A 79 6.02 6.86 4.97
N GLU A 80 6.66 5.68 5.03
CA GLU A 80 6.41 4.55 4.12
C GLU A 80 4.94 4.13 4.09
N ARG A 81 4.34 3.89 5.26
CA ARG A 81 2.91 3.56 5.36
C ARG A 81 2.03 4.68 4.83
N MET A 82 2.29 5.93 5.22
CA MET A 82 1.49 7.07 4.75
C MET A 82 1.53 7.21 3.23
N ILE A 83 2.70 7.00 2.61
CA ILE A 83 2.84 6.99 1.15
C ILE A 83 1.98 5.88 0.56
N LYS A 84 2.15 4.63 1.01
CA LYS A 84 1.41 3.49 0.48
C LYS A 84 -0.09 3.69 0.60
N ASP A 85 -0.56 4.03 1.79
CA ASP A 85 -1.96 4.20 2.12
C ASP A 85 -2.61 5.32 1.32
N CYS A 86 -1.90 6.43 1.12
CA CYS A 86 -2.40 7.54 0.34
C CYS A 86 -2.25 7.34 -1.18
N LEU A 87 -1.55 6.30 -1.63
CA LEU A 87 -1.29 6.06 -3.05
C LEU A 87 -1.83 4.73 -3.57
N ILE A 88 -2.66 4.03 -2.77
CA ILE A 88 -3.40 2.85 -3.21
C ILE A 88 -4.20 3.18 -4.48
N LEU A 89 -4.87 4.34 -4.49
CA LEU A 89 -5.57 4.90 -5.66
C LEU A 89 -4.89 6.18 -6.16
N PRO A 90 -5.02 6.53 -7.47
CA PRO A 90 -4.36 7.71 -8.06
C PRO A 90 -4.70 9.06 -7.40
N SER A 91 -5.86 9.20 -6.75
CA SER A 91 -6.36 10.48 -6.22
C SER A 91 -6.84 10.35 -4.77
N ALA A 92 -5.90 10.41 -3.83
CA ALA A 92 -6.20 10.51 -2.39
C ALA A 92 -6.33 11.94 -1.87
N GLY A 93 -5.96 12.95 -2.68
CA GLY A 93 -6.02 14.35 -2.28
C GLY A 93 -4.90 14.79 -1.32
N VAL A 94 -3.76 14.09 -1.31
CA VAL A 94 -2.57 14.52 -0.56
C VAL A 94 -1.84 15.61 -1.34
N GLY A 95 -1.53 16.71 -0.65
CA GLY A 95 -0.79 17.83 -1.25
C GLY A 95 0.65 17.45 -1.65
N PRO A 96 1.17 17.97 -2.78
CA PRO A 96 2.46 17.55 -3.33
C PRO A 96 3.64 17.81 -2.38
N THR A 97 3.60 18.89 -1.59
CA THR A 97 4.66 19.23 -0.62
C THR A 97 4.81 18.16 0.47
N ILE A 98 3.69 17.64 0.99
CA ILE A 98 3.71 16.61 2.03
C ILE A 98 4.23 15.29 1.46
N MET A 99 3.72 14.92 0.27
CA MET A 99 4.18 13.72 -0.43
C MET A 99 5.68 13.77 -0.71
N ALA A 100 6.19 14.90 -1.20
CA ALA A 100 7.61 15.09 -1.48
C ALA A 100 8.48 14.89 -0.22
N ARG A 101 8.06 15.44 0.93
CA ARG A 101 8.78 15.25 2.20
C ARG A 101 8.82 13.80 2.64
N TRP A 102 7.70 13.08 2.60
CA TRP A 102 7.68 11.66 2.96
C TRP A 102 8.56 10.83 2.01
N VAL A 103 8.48 11.09 0.70
CA VAL A 103 9.29 10.40 -0.31
C VAL A 103 10.78 10.66 -0.08
N GLU A 104 11.17 11.91 0.17
CA GLU A 104 12.57 12.25 0.45
C GLU A 104 13.12 11.49 1.66
N LEU A 105 12.37 11.45 2.77
CA LEU A 105 12.75 10.70 3.97
C LEU A 105 12.92 9.20 3.69
N VAL A 106 11.98 8.60 2.96
CA VAL A 106 12.00 7.18 2.60
C VAL A 106 13.18 6.87 1.67
N GLU A 107 13.40 7.69 0.66
CA GLU A 107 14.50 7.49 -0.29
C GLU A 107 15.88 7.67 0.35
N GLN A 108 16.06 8.69 1.20
CA GLN A 108 17.32 8.91 1.94
C GLN A 108 17.62 7.69 2.82
N THR A 109 16.63 7.23 3.58
CA THR A 109 16.78 6.06 4.46
C THR A 109 17.08 4.79 3.66
N ALA A 110 16.36 4.55 2.56
CA ALA A 110 16.57 3.38 1.70
C ALA A 110 17.93 3.36 0.99
N ARG A 111 18.58 4.53 0.80
CA ARG A 111 19.95 4.61 0.27
C ARG A 111 21.01 4.35 1.34
N GLN A 112 20.74 4.74 2.58
CA GLN A 112 21.69 4.61 3.68
C GLN A 112 21.81 3.18 4.19
N TYR A 113 20.70 2.45 4.20
CA TYR A 113 20.65 1.08 4.69
C TYR A 113 20.28 0.14 3.54
N GLU A 114 21.13 -0.86 3.28
CA GLU A 114 20.84 -1.87 2.26
C GLU A 114 19.58 -2.69 2.63
N ALA A 115 18.79 -3.06 1.61
CA ALA A 115 17.69 -4.03 1.68
C ALA A 115 16.42 -3.62 2.49
N HIS A 116 16.06 -2.33 2.52
CA HIS A 116 14.77 -1.88 3.07
C HIS A 116 13.64 -1.94 2.05
N GLY A 117 13.29 -3.13 1.55
CA GLY A 117 12.39 -3.23 0.39
C GLY A 117 10.99 -2.62 0.57
N TRP A 118 10.49 -2.42 1.80
CA TRP A 118 9.24 -1.68 2.02
C TRP A 118 9.39 -0.18 1.73
N LEU A 119 10.50 0.43 2.17
CA LEU A 119 10.85 1.81 1.82
C LEU A 119 11.04 1.95 0.30
N GLU A 120 11.72 0.99 -0.32
CA GLU A 120 11.95 0.97 -1.77
C GLU A 120 10.63 0.81 -2.55
N LEU A 121 9.70 -0.01 -2.07
CA LEU A 121 8.36 -0.13 -2.64
C LEU A 121 7.59 1.20 -2.57
N ALA A 122 7.57 1.86 -1.40
CA ALA A 122 6.90 3.15 -1.26
C ALA A 122 7.51 4.22 -2.17
N ALA A 123 8.84 4.27 -2.29
CA ALA A 123 9.51 5.16 -3.23
C ALA A 123 9.13 4.85 -4.69
N GLY A 124 9.06 3.57 -5.06
CA GLY A 124 8.64 3.14 -6.40
C GLY A 124 7.20 3.52 -6.73
N LEU A 125 6.26 3.28 -5.80
CA LEU A 125 4.86 3.64 -5.96
C LEU A 125 4.68 5.16 -6.08
N ALA A 126 5.35 5.93 -5.23
CA ALA A 126 5.31 7.39 -5.30
C ALA A 126 5.87 7.93 -6.61
N ALA A 127 7.02 7.42 -7.06
CA ALA A 127 7.59 7.78 -8.35
C ALA A 127 6.64 7.46 -9.52
N TYR A 128 5.99 6.29 -9.50
CA TYR A 128 5.01 5.91 -10.51
C TYR A 128 3.83 6.90 -10.56
N ARG A 129 3.25 7.21 -9.41
CA ARG A 129 2.12 8.16 -9.29
C ARG A 129 2.46 9.57 -9.73
N GLN A 130 3.74 9.95 -9.66
CA GLN A 130 4.25 11.25 -10.10
C GLN A 130 4.70 11.27 -11.57
N GLY A 131 4.53 10.17 -12.32
CA GLY A 131 4.95 10.06 -13.72
C GLY A 131 6.48 9.88 -13.90
N GLN A 132 7.22 9.63 -12.82
CA GLN A 132 8.67 9.42 -12.84
C GLN A 132 8.99 7.96 -13.12
N HIS A 133 8.62 7.47 -14.31
CA HIS A 133 8.62 6.04 -14.63
C HIS A 133 9.98 5.37 -14.48
N GLU A 134 11.08 6.00 -14.90
CA GLU A 134 12.44 5.44 -14.72
C GLU A 134 12.83 5.28 -13.25
N SER A 135 12.45 6.24 -12.40
CA SER A 135 12.66 6.13 -10.95
C SER A 135 11.80 5.02 -10.35
N ALA A 136 10.55 4.88 -10.80
CA ALA A 136 9.65 3.83 -10.36
C ALA A 136 10.18 2.43 -10.72
N ILE A 137 10.69 2.25 -11.95
CA ILE A 137 11.34 1.00 -12.40
C ILE A 137 12.52 0.65 -11.50
N ARG A 138 13.42 1.62 -11.27
CA ARG A 138 14.63 1.41 -10.46
C ARG A 138 14.28 1.00 -9.02
N TRP A 139 13.38 1.72 -8.36
CA TRP A 139 12.98 1.44 -6.99
C TRP A 139 12.23 0.11 -6.85
N SER A 140 11.30 -0.18 -7.77
CA SER A 140 10.55 -1.44 -7.75
C SER A 140 11.46 -2.66 -7.96
N ARG A 141 12.46 -2.55 -8.84
CA ARG A 141 13.48 -3.61 -9.02
C ARG A 141 14.30 -3.85 -7.76
N LYS A 142 14.63 -2.80 -7.00
CA LYS A 142 15.30 -2.96 -5.69
C LYS A 142 14.41 -3.66 -4.66
N ALA A 143 13.15 -3.24 -4.56
CA ALA A 143 12.17 -3.85 -3.65
C ALA A 143 11.96 -5.36 -3.91
N LEU A 144 12.21 -5.81 -5.15
CA LEU A 144 12.15 -7.21 -5.59
C LEU A 144 13.43 -8.02 -5.29
N GLN A 145 14.52 -7.42 -4.82
CA GLN A 145 15.79 -8.12 -4.55
C GLN A 145 15.72 -9.03 -3.32
N SER A 146 14.81 -8.77 -2.38
CA SER A 146 14.56 -9.64 -1.23
C SER A 146 13.15 -10.20 -1.29
N ASP A 147 13.00 -11.48 -0.96
CA ASP A 147 11.73 -12.18 -1.08
C ASP A 147 10.81 -11.84 0.11
N HIS A 148 9.65 -11.26 -0.19
CA HIS A 148 8.56 -11.08 0.77
C HIS A 148 7.23 -11.11 0.02
N GLN A 149 6.43 -12.15 0.25
CA GLN A 149 5.28 -12.56 -0.58
C GLN A 149 4.43 -11.38 -1.10
N VAL A 150 3.79 -10.62 -0.20
CA VAL A 150 2.89 -9.50 -0.60
C VAL A 150 3.63 -8.31 -1.23
N ARG A 151 4.79 -7.94 -0.67
CA ARG A 151 5.62 -6.85 -1.15
C ARG A 151 6.15 -7.11 -2.56
N SER A 152 6.57 -8.34 -2.83
CA SER A 152 7.01 -8.77 -4.16
C SER A 152 5.90 -8.58 -5.18
N VAL A 153 4.65 -8.89 -4.83
CA VAL A 153 3.49 -8.69 -5.71
C VAL A 153 3.23 -7.20 -5.93
N GLU A 154 3.19 -6.38 -4.86
CA GLU A 154 3.02 -4.93 -4.99
C GLU A 154 4.11 -4.30 -5.89
N ALA A 155 5.38 -4.64 -5.64
CA ALA A 155 6.51 -4.14 -6.41
C ALA A 155 6.47 -4.59 -7.87
N SER A 156 6.07 -5.84 -8.15
CA SER A 156 5.84 -6.32 -9.51
C SER A 156 4.74 -5.55 -10.22
N MET A 157 3.63 -5.22 -9.54
CA MET A 157 2.55 -4.44 -10.17
C MET A 157 3.00 -3.01 -10.48
N VAL A 158 3.70 -2.34 -9.55
CA VAL A 158 4.26 -1.00 -9.78
C VAL A 158 5.28 -1.03 -10.93
N LEU A 159 6.16 -2.03 -10.97
CA LEU A 159 7.14 -2.20 -12.05
C LEU A 159 6.46 -2.39 -13.40
N ALA A 160 5.46 -3.29 -13.49
CA ALA A 160 4.73 -3.55 -14.72
C ALA A 160 4.04 -2.28 -15.24
N MET A 161 3.39 -1.52 -14.35
CA MET A 161 2.73 -0.27 -14.73
C MET A 161 3.72 0.81 -15.18
N ALA A 162 4.86 0.95 -14.49
CA ALA A 162 5.91 1.89 -14.86
C ALA A 162 6.54 1.54 -16.22
N LEU A 163 6.84 0.25 -16.48
CA LEU A 163 7.32 -0.24 -17.77
C LEU A 163 6.33 0.08 -18.89
N ARG A 164 5.03 -0.12 -18.64
CA ARG A 164 3.98 0.19 -19.63
C ARG A 164 3.98 1.67 -20.00
N GLN A 165 4.07 2.55 -19.02
CA GLN A 165 4.10 4.01 -19.23
C GLN A 165 5.43 4.51 -19.82
N SER A 166 6.52 3.76 -19.69
CA SER A 166 7.79 3.97 -20.40
C SER A 166 7.81 3.35 -21.82
N ASN A 167 6.67 2.95 -22.37
CA ASN A 167 6.52 2.27 -23.67
C ASN A 167 7.21 0.89 -23.78
N GLN A 168 7.71 0.32 -22.68
CA GLN A 168 8.32 -1.02 -22.63
C GLN A 168 7.22 -2.10 -22.51
N THR A 169 6.33 -2.14 -23.49
CA THR A 169 5.05 -2.88 -23.40
C THR A 169 5.23 -4.40 -23.30
N ALA A 170 6.24 -4.98 -23.97
CA ALA A 170 6.53 -6.42 -23.87
C ALA A 170 7.00 -6.80 -22.47
N GLU A 171 7.95 -6.04 -21.91
CA GLU A 171 8.45 -6.23 -20.54
C GLU A 171 7.34 -6.02 -19.51
N ALA A 172 6.48 -5.01 -19.70
CA ALA A 172 5.34 -4.77 -18.83
C ALA A 172 4.39 -5.98 -18.75
N ARG A 173 4.08 -6.60 -19.89
CA ARG A 173 3.23 -7.81 -19.95
C ARG A 173 3.89 -9.01 -19.29
N GLN A 174 5.19 -9.20 -19.52
CA GLN A 174 5.96 -10.28 -18.90
C GLN A 174 6.00 -10.11 -17.37
N GLU A 175 6.24 -8.89 -16.89
CA GLU A 175 6.30 -8.59 -15.47
C GLU A 175 4.94 -8.73 -14.79
N LEU A 176 3.85 -8.27 -15.45
CA LEU A 176 2.49 -8.49 -14.96
C LEU A 176 2.19 -9.99 -14.82
N ALA A 177 2.47 -10.78 -15.85
CA ALA A 177 2.25 -12.22 -15.84
C ALA A 177 3.04 -12.91 -14.72
N ARG A 178 4.31 -12.53 -14.54
CA ARG A 178 5.18 -13.03 -13.46
C ARG A 178 4.61 -12.71 -12.08
N GLY A 179 4.23 -11.47 -11.84
CA GLY A 179 3.68 -11.02 -10.55
C GLY A 179 2.33 -11.66 -10.22
N VAL A 180 1.44 -11.81 -11.20
CA VAL A 180 0.14 -12.48 -11.03
C VAL A 180 0.32 -13.97 -10.72
N GLU A 181 1.23 -14.65 -11.41
CA GLU A 181 1.52 -16.07 -11.14
C GLU A 181 2.15 -16.25 -9.76
N TYR A 182 3.10 -15.38 -9.39
CA TYR A 182 3.70 -15.40 -8.06
C TYR A 182 2.64 -15.19 -6.97
N ALA A 183 1.72 -14.24 -7.15
CA ALA A 183 0.59 -14.02 -6.23
C ALA A 183 -0.29 -15.28 -6.09
N ARG A 184 -0.61 -15.96 -7.20
CA ARG A 184 -1.42 -17.20 -7.19
C ARG A 184 -0.78 -18.32 -6.38
N GLN A 185 0.54 -18.41 -6.41
CA GLN A 185 1.33 -19.44 -5.74
C GLN A 185 1.61 -19.12 -4.27
N HIS A 186 1.85 -17.85 -3.92
CA HIS A 186 2.41 -17.48 -2.62
C HIS A 186 1.52 -16.61 -1.74
N MET A 187 0.59 -15.83 -2.30
CA MET A 187 -0.30 -15.01 -1.46
C MET A 187 -1.38 -15.86 -0.78
N PRO A 188 -1.78 -15.50 0.44
CA PRO A 188 -2.89 -16.16 1.10
C PRO A 188 -4.20 -15.93 0.33
N ARG A 189 -5.08 -16.91 0.43
CA ARG A 189 -6.39 -16.92 -0.23
C ARG A 189 -7.47 -16.67 0.80
N LEU A 190 -8.43 -15.81 0.47
CA LEU A 190 -9.50 -15.45 1.40
C LEU A 190 -10.36 -16.68 1.75
N GLU A 191 -10.49 -17.63 0.82
CA GLU A 191 -11.19 -18.89 0.99
C GLU A 191 -10.58 -19.78 2.08
N ASN A 192 -9.30 -19.58 2.42
CA ASN A 192 -8.65 -20.29 3.52
C ASN A 192 -9.03 -19.72 4.89
N GLY A 193 -9.79 -18.62 4.94
CA GLY A 193 -10.34 -18.03 6.16
C GLY A 193 -9.36 -17.18 6.97
N ASP A 194 -8.10 -17.05 6.56
CA ASP A 194 -7.09 -16.22 7.23
C ASP A 194 -6.02 -15.72 6.26
N LEU A 195 -5.91 -14.40 6.13
CA LEU A 195 -4.93 -13.72 5.28
C LEU A 195 -3.60 -13.42 5.99
N GLY A 196 -3.47 -13.75 7.28
CA GLY A 196 -2.25 -13.56 8.05
C GLY A 196 -1.94 -12.10 8.39
N GLY A 197 -0.75 -11.85 8.97
CA GLY A 197 -0.38 -10.53 9.50
C GLY A 197 -0.29 -9.41 8.45
N SER A 198 -0.10 -9.75 7.17
CA SER A 198 0.03 -8.80 6.06
C SER A 198 -1.27 -8.61 5.26
N TRP A 199 -2.43 -8.83 5.88
CA TRP A 199 -3.73 -8.69 5.22
C TRP A 199 -3.98 -7.27 4.66
N ILE A 200 -3.36 -6.24 5.24
CA ILE A 200 -3.44 -4.86 4.75
C ILE A 200 -2.72 -4.76 3.39
N ASP A 201 -1.47 -5.20 3.33
CA ASP A 201 -0.68 -5.27 2.09
C ASP A 201 -1.30 -6.23 1.06
N TRP A 202 -2.01 -7.28 1.50
CA TRP A 202 -2.81 -8.12 0.62
C TRP A 202 -3.89 -7.30 -0.11
N ILE A 203 -4.61 -6.41 0.59
CA ILE A 203 -5.61 -5.53 -0.03
C ILE A 203 -4.93 -4.58 -1.02
N ILE A 204 -3.80 -3.97 -0.64
CA ILE A 204 -3.06 -3.04 -1.49
C ILE A 204 -2.57 -3.75 -2.77
N ALA A 205 -1.99 -4.95 -2.63
CA ALA A 205 -1.57 -5.79 -3.74
C ALA A 205 -2.73 -6.10 -4.69
N GLN A 206 -3.92 -6.43 -4.17
CA GLN A 206 -5.11 -6.67 -5.00
C GLN A 206 -5.55 -5.40 -5.75
N ALA A 207 -5.51 -4.23 -5.10
CA ALA A 207 -5.84 -2.96 -5.75
C ALA A 207 -4.86 -2.62 -6.89
N LEU A 208 -3.56 -2.72 -6.63
CA LEU A 208 -2.51 -2.48 -7.63
C LEU A 208 -2.56 -3.50 -8.77
N MET A 209 -2.91 -4.76 -8.49
CA MET A 209 -3.06 -5.78 -9.52
C MET A 209 -4.24 -5.49 -10.45
N ARG A 210 -5.38 -5.04 -9.91
CA ARG A 210 -6.53 -4.61 -10.73
C ARG A 210 -6.16 -3.43 -11.63
N GLU A 211 -5.43 -2.46 -11.09
CA GLU A 211 -4.96 -1.31 -11.86
C GLU A 211 -3.97 -1.73 -12.96
N ALA A 212 -2.97 -2.54 -12.63
CA ALA A 212 -1.97 -3.01 -13.59
C ALA A 212 -2.61 -3.80 -14.74
N LYS A 213 -3.55 -4.70 -14.43
CA LYS A 213 -4.33 -5.42 -15.45
C LYS A 213 -5.11 -4.47 -16.35
N THR A 214 -5.82 -3.51 -15.77
CA THR A 214 -6.57 -2.49 -16.52
C THR A 214 -5.65 -1.73 -17.47
N LEU A 215 -4.47 -1.31 -17.02
CA LEU A 215 -3.52 -0.51 -17.80
C LEU A 215 -2.82 -1.30 -18.93
N ILE A 216 -2.59 -2.59 -18.74
CA ILE A 216 -1.71 -3.41 -19.61
C ILE A 216 -2.51 -4.32 -20.56
N GLU A 217 -3.65 -4.86 -20.09
CA GLU A 217 -4.46 -5.82 -20.85
C GLU A 217 -5.54 -5.14 -21.70
N GLN A 218 -5.99 -3.93 -21.33
CA GLN A 218 -6.92 -3.20 -22.18
C GLN A 218 -6.19 -2.65 -23.41
N PRO A 219 -6.74 -2.83 -24.63
CA PRO A 219 -6.19 -2.19 -25.82
C PRO A 219 -6.20 -0.68 -25.61
N ALA A 220 -5.11 0.00 -25.97
CA ALA A 220 -5.08 1.46 -25.95
C ALA A 220 -6.27 1.96 -26.78
N SER A 221 -7.15 2.77 -26.17
CA SER A 221 -8.26 3.38 -26.89
C SER A 221 -7.70 4.09 -28.13
N PRO A 222 -8.32 3.91 -29.31
CA PRO A 222 -7.87 4.50 -30.57
C PRO A 222 -7.87 6.03 -30.55
#